data_AF-A0A8T6LJ70-F1
#
_entry.id   AF-A0A8T6LJ70-F1
#
_cell.length_a   1.000
_cell.length_b   1.000
_cell.length_c   1.000
_cell.angle_alpha   90.00
_cell.angle_beta   90.00
_cell.angle_gamma   90.00
#
_symmetry.space_group_name_H-M   'P 1'
#
loop_
_entity.id
_entity.type
_entity.pdbx_description
1 polymer ?
#
loop_
_entity_poly.entity_id
_entity_poly.type
_entity_poly.pdbx_seq_one_letter_code
_entity_poly.pdbx_strand_id
1 'polypeptide(L)'
;MLKSLRGRIIFIAVILGICGYYIYANGLKLGLDLQGGMHLVVEIDDPDGTLTDEARADAIDRAETVLRTRIDELGVEEPLIQKVGSDRIIVELAGISDENQAKDVIRRAAFLEFKLVRSWVDLAPDLPRIDRVIVATLGADSLSSLGRDVQAPTSSIEELLFGAASEEGDSAAAEEGGAEAGEDAAVDAEGEQVAQDDASEAAEDDSAVLSPFTALLNQGSEDGVYLVAEEDVEAAELFLSIPEVQRAMPRDVSLQWGMDPVGLTGRIYRQLYVLNEDAFITGQMLENAVSARDQQFNTPQVQFELSRRGGRRFAEVTGQNVGEFLAIVLDGEVVSAPVIRDRIGARGQIELGGSTLQEASDLALVLRAGALPAPLRIMEERTVGPSLGQDSVDQGRIAGMIGLVLVVLIMCTYYRVAGILSVFALGVYVVLVLGGLAMFGATLTVPGIAGLILSVGMAVDANVLIFERIREELDAGRAVRTAVEDGFGNALSAIVDANLTTLITALILFQFGTGPVRGFAVTLSIGILASFFTALYVTRSFFFMYLSRKRATDPISI
;
A
#
# COMPACT_ATOMS: atom_id res chain seq x y z
N MET A 1 -14.12 38.43 -36.00
CA MET A 1 -14.69 38.53 -34.64
C MET A 1 -13.70 39.09 -33.58
N LEU A 2 -12.39 38.82 -33.65
CA LEU A 2 -11.38 39.23 -32.63
C LEU A 2 -10.94 40.71 -32.64
N LYS A 3 -11.34 41.51 -33.64
CA LYS A 3 -11.00 42.95 -33.71
C LYS A 3 -11.95 43.86 -32.93
N SER A 4 -13.17 43.41 -32.61
CA SER A 4 -14.14 44.22 -31.87
C SER A 4 -13.96 44.03 -30.35
N LEU A 5 -14.15 45.11 -29.60
CA LEU A 5 -14.02 45.13 -28.14
C LEU A 5 -14.93 44.08 -27.46
N ARG A 6 -16.15 43.90 -27.97
CA ARG A 6 -17.09 42.86 -27.54
C ARG A 6 -16.57 41.45 -27.83
N GLY A 7 -15.95 41.22 -28.98
CA GLY A 7 -15.36 39.92 -29.33
C GLY A 7 -14.21 39.53 -28.40
N ARG A 8 -13.39 40.50 -27.97
CA ARG A 8 -12.30 40.24 -27.01
C ARG A 8 -12.83 39.84 -25.63
N ILE A 9 -13.87 40.52 -25.13
CA ILE A 9 -14.47 40.21 -23.83
C ILE A 9 -15.15 38.83 -23.85
N ILE A 10 -15.87 38.50 -24.92
CA ILE A 10 -16.47 37.18 -25.09
C ILE A 10 -15.38 36.11 -25.09
N PHE A 11 -14.27 36.34 -25.79
CA PHE A 11 -13.15 35.41 -25.81
C PHE A 11 -12.55 35.18 -24.42
N ILE A 12 -12.35 36.24 -23.63
CA ILE A 12 -11.88 36.14 -22.23
C ILE A 12 -12.88 35.34 -21.38
N ALA A 13 -14.18 35.62 -21.51
CA ALA A 13 -15.21 34.92 -20.76
C ALA A 13 -15.30 33.42 -21.13
N VAL A 14 -15.12 33.08 -22.41
CA VAL A 14 -15.08 31.68 -22.87
C VAL A 14 -13.88 30.95 -22.27
N ILE A 15 -12.68 31.56 -22.31
CA ILE A 15 -11.50 30.94 -21.70
C ILE A 15 -11.69 30.76 -20.19
N LEU A 16 -12.20 31.77 -19.49
CA LEU A 16 -12.50 31.66 -18.07
C LEU A 16 -13.53 30.56 -17.77
N GLY A 17 -14.55 30.41 -18.61
CA GLY A 17 -15.53 29.33 -18.50
C GLY A 17 -14.90 27.94 -18.68
N ILE A 18 -14.00 27.80 -19.66
CA ILE A 18 -13.26 26.55 -19.88
C ILE A 18 -12.36 26.24 -18.67
N CYS A 19 -11.56 27.21 -18.22
CA CYS A 19 -10.70 27.04 -17.05
C CYS A 19 -11.51 26.71 -15.79
N GLY A 20 -12.62 27.42 -15.55
CA GLY A 20 -13.52 27.15 -14.43
C GLY A 20 -14.15 25.76 -14.47
N TYR A 21 -14.54 25.29 -15.67
CA TYR A 21 -15.04 23.93 -15.85
C TYR A 21 -13.98 22.88 -15.50
N TYR A 22 -12.74 23.04 -15.98
CA TYR A 22 -11.66 22.10 -15.66
C TYR A 22 -11.30 22.08 -14.18
N ILE A 23 -11.29 23.25 -13.51
CA ILE A 23 -11.07 23.33 -12.06
C ILE A 23 -12.17 22.58 -11.31
N TYR A 24 -13.43 22.73 -11.72
CA TYR A 24 -14.56 22.06 -11.06
C TYR A 24 -14.61 20.55 -11.35
N ALA A 25 -14.35 20.14 -12.59
CA ALA A 25 -14.49 18.76 -13.02
C ALA A 25 -13.32 17.87 -12.58
N ASN A 26 -12.07 18.37 -12.69
CA ASN A 26 -10.88 17.57 -12.43
C ASN A 26 -10.29 17.81 -11.03
N GLY A 27 -10.65 18.90 -10.36
CA GLY A 27 -9.96 19.35 -9.15
C GLY A 27 -8.49 19.74 -9.42
N LEU A 28 -7.79 20.14 -8.36
CA LEU A 28 -6.34 20.34 -8.40
C LEU A 28 -5.67 19.14 -7.75
N LYS A 29 -4.80 18.45 -8.48
CA LYS A 29 -3.96 17.41 -7.90
C LYS A 29 -2.94 18.06 -6.98
N LEU A 30 -2.88 17.62 -5.73
CA LEU A 30 -1.92 18.11 -4.75
C LEU A 30 -0.74 17.12 -4.72
N GLY A 31 0.46 17.63 -4.50
CA GLY A 31 1.65 16.79 -4.35
C GLY A 31 1.80 16.27 -2.93
N LEU A 32 2.69 15.27 -2.78
CA LEU A 32 3.02 14.63 -1.51
C LEU A 32 3.42 15.63 -0.42
N ASP A 33 4.14 16.70 -0.77
CA ASP A 33 4.56 17.75 0.16
C ASP A 33 3.37 18.51 0.78
N LEU A 34 2.19 18.49 0.16
CA LEU A 34 0.98 19.17 0.65
C LEU A 34 0.02 18.21 1.36
N GLN A 35 -0.11 16.98 0.85
CA GLN A 35 -1.05 15.98 1.40
C GLN A 35 -0.43 15.11 2.49
N GLY A 36 0.90 15.04 2.55
CA GLY A 36 1.62 14.02 3.30
C GLY A 36 1.59 12.67 2.58
N GLY A 37 2.57 11.84 2.88
CA GLY A 37 2.68 10.49 2.35
C GLY A 37 4.13 10.05 2.10
N MET A 38 4.29 8.96 1.37
CA MET A 38 5.54 8.25 1.22
C MET A 38 6.04 8.27 -0.23
N HIS A 39 7.31 8.60 -0.44
CA HIS A 39 8.02 8.52 -1.72
C HIS A 39 9.11 7.44 -1.62
N LEU A 40 8.98 6.42 -2.45
CA LEU A 40 9.89 5.27 -2.52
C LEU A 40 10.52 5.19 -3.91
N VAL A 41 11.84 5.01 -3.94
CA VAL A 41 12.56 4.60 -5.15
C VAL A 41 12.93 3.15 -4.99
N VAL A 42 12.42 2.31 -5.88
CA VAL A 42 12.54 0.86 -5.81
C VAL A 42 13.31 0.36 -7.02
N GLU A 43 14.27 -0.54 -6.81
CA GLU A 43 15.11 -1.15 -7.84
C GLU A 43 14.96 -2.67 -7.78
N ILE A 44 15.13 -3.34 -8.92
CA ILE A 44 15.23 -4.81 -8.94
C ILE A 44 16.53 -5.23 -8.26
N ASP A 45 16.43 -6.08 -7.24
CA ASP A 45 17.58 -6.67 -6.56
C ASP A 45 18.17 -7.80 -7.42
N ASP A 46 19.32 -7.53 -8.02
CA ASP A 46 20.12 -8.49 -8.81
C ASP A 46 21.59 -8.38 -8.40
N PRO A 47 21.96 -8.93 -7.23
CA PRO A 47 23.30 -8.80 -6.67
C PRO A 47 24.38 -9.47 -7.53
N ASP A 48 24.01 -10.52 -8.28
CA ASP A 48 24.93 -11.29 -9.13
C ASP A 48 25.02 -10.73 -10.57
N GLY A 49 24.22 -9.71 -10.92
CA GLY A 49 24.22 -9.07 -12.24
C GLY A 49 23.86 -10.03 -13.37
N THR A 50 23.03 -11.03 -13.07
CA THR A 50 22.75 -12.15 -13.98
C THR A 50 21.68 -11.83 -15.01
N LEU A 51 20.89 -10.77 -14.79
CA LEU A 51 19.83 -10.36 -15.69
C LEU A 51 20.41 -9.61 -16.89
N THR A 52 20.02 -10.03 -18.09
CA THR A 52 20.24 -9.25 -19.32
C THR A 52 19.44 -7.95 -19.27
N ASP A 53 19.87 -6.93 -20.02
CA ASP A 53 19.17 -5.63 -20.07
C ASP A 53 17.70 -5.80 -20.52
N GLU A 54 17.42 -6.73 -21.43
CA GLU A 54 16.06 -7.08 -21.86
C GLU A 54 15.25 -7.73 -20.73
N ALA A 55 15.83 -8.69 -20.00
CA ALA A 55 15.16 -9.34 -18.87
C ALA A 55 14.89 -8.36 -17.72
N ARG A 56 15.78 -7.39 -17.51
CA ARG A 56 15.61 -6.33 -16.51
C ARG A 56 14.46 -5.40 -16.88
N ALA A 57 14.39 -4.96 -18.14
CA ALA A 57 13.29 -4.11 -18.62
C ALA A 57 11.93 -4.83 -18.51
N ASP A 58 11.85 -6.10 -18.94
CA ASP A 58 10.63 -6.91 -18.82
C ASP A 58 10.23 -7.12 -17.34
N ALA A 59 11.21 -7.31 -16.47
CA ALA A 59 10.98 -7.46 -15.04
C ALA A 59 10.45 -6.16 -14.40
N ILE A 60 10.95 -4.98 -14.83
CA ILE A 60 10.44 -3.68 -14.40
C ILE A 60 9.00 -3.47 -14.86
N ASP A 61 8.67 -3.84 -16.10
CA ASP A 61 7.30 -3.71 -16.63
C ASP A 61 6.29 -4.58 -15.86
N ARG A 62 6.71 -5.80 -15.50
CA ARG A 62 5.91 -6.68 -14.64
C ARG A 62 5.81 -6.14 -13.22
N ALA A 63 6.92 -5.70 -12.64
CA ALA A 63 6.95 -5.12 -11.30
C ALA A 63 6.06 -3.85 -11.23
N GLU A 64 6.04 -3.00 -12.25
CA GLU A 64 5.14 -1.83 -12.32
C GLU A 64 3.67 -2.26 -12.23
N THR A 65 3.30 -3.29 -13.00
CA THR A 65 1.92 -3.81 -13.05
C THR A 65 1.50 -4.43 -11.70
N VAL A 66 2.41 -5.19 -11.08
CA VAL A 66 2.21 -5.81 -9.76
C VAL A 66 2.10 -4.73 -8.68
N LEU A 67 3.01 -3.76 -8.65
CA LEU A 67 3.01 -2.66 -7.69
C LEU A 67 1.73 -1.83 -7.81
N ARG A 68 1.30 -1.50 -9.04
CA ARG A 68 0.05 -0.77 -9.27
C ARG A 68 -1.14 -1.46 -8.64
N THR A 69 -1.28 -2.75 -8.93
CA THR A 69 -2.35 -3.58 -8.38
C THR A 69 -2.35 -3.57 -6.84
N ARG A 70 -1.21 -3.84 -6.22
CA ARG A 70 -1.08 -3.92 -4.76
C ARG A 70 -1.30 -2.59 -4.05
N ILE A 71 -0.86 -1.52 -4.70
CA ILE A 71 -1.01 -0.18 -4.15
C ILE A 71 -2.47 0.26 -4.26
N ASP A 72 -3.18 -0.11 -5.33
CA ASP A 72 -4.61 0.13 -5.42
C ASP A 72 -5.38 -0.59 -4.28
N GLU A 73 -4.92 -1.77 -3.84
CA GLU A 73 -5.48 -2.53 -2.70
C GLU A 73 -5.22 -1.87 -1.33
N LEU A 74 -4.15 -1.09 -1.19
CA LEU A 74 -3.90 -0.29 0.02
C LEU A 74 -4.94 0.82 0.22
N GLY A 75 -5.80 1.06 -0.77
CA GLY A 75 -6.85 2.07 -0.71
C GLY A 75 -6.29 3.49 -0.68
N VAL A 76 -5.06 3.69 -1.16
CA VAL A 76 -4.44 5.02 -1.22
C VAL A 76 -5.11 5.89 -2.28
N GLU A 77 -5.32 7.15 -1.94
CA GLU A 77 -5.88 8.12 -2.88
C GLU A 77 -4.78 8.52 -3.88
N GLU A 78 -4.93 8.09 -5.13
CA GLU A 78 -4.11 8.50 -6.28
C GLU A 78 -2.60 8.12 -6.22
N PRO A 79 -2.25 6.83 -6.27
CA PRO A 79 -0.85 6.41 -6.30
C PRO A 79 -0.13 6.79 -7.60
N LEU A 80 1.08 7.34 -7.48
CA LEU A 80 1.94 7.66 -8.62
C LEU A 80 3.05 6.62 -8.75
N ILE A 81 2.95 5.80 -9.79
CA ILE A 81 3.96 4.78 -10.10
C ILE A 81 4.54 5.10 -11.45
N GLN A 82 5.84 5.41 -11.49
CA GLN A 82 6.56 5.79 -12.70
C GLN A 82 7.89 5.06 -12.81
N LYS A 83 8.18 4.51 -13.98
CA LYS A 83 9.51 3.98 -14.31
C LYS A 83 10.49 5.12 -14.54
N VAL A 84 11.67 5.01 -13.97
CA VAL A 84 12.77 5.96 -14.16
C VAL A 84 14.02 5.20 -14.58
N GLY A 85 14.52 5.50 -15.79
CA GLY A 85 15.62 4.74 -16.36
C GLY A 85 15.19 3.35 -16.81
N SER A 86 16.07 2.35 -16.64
CA SER A 86 15.86 0.95 -17.06
C SER A 86 15.77 -0.03 -15.88
N ASP A 87 15.97 0.45 -14.66
CA ASP A 87 16.21 -0.35 -13.45
C ASP A 87 15.36 0.08 -12.25
N ARG A 88 14.68 1.23 -12.30
CA ARG A 88 14.01 1.84 -11.13
C ARG A 88 12.55 2.16 -11.37
N ILE A 89 11.77 2.04 -10.30
CA ILE A 89 10.38 2.45 -10.20
C ILE A 89 10.27 3.44 -9.04
N ILE A 90 9.75 4.63 -9.33
CA ILE A 90 9.33 5.60 -8.32
C ILE A 90 7.88 5.31 -7.97
N VAL A 91 7.62 5.19 -6.67
CA VAL A 91 6.29 4.98 -6.09
C VAL A 91 6.02 6.11 -5.11
N GLU A 92 5.00 6.92 -5.38
CA GLU A 92 4.51 7.95 -4.46
C GLU A 92 3.11 7.59 -3.99
N LEU A 93 2.92 7.60 -2.68
CA LEU A 93 1.69 7.19 -2.01
C LEU A 93 1.22 8.31 -1.11
N ALA A 94 0.17 9.02 -1.52
CA ALA A 94 -0.44 10.07 -0.72
C ALA A 94 -1.34 9.48 0.37
N GLY A 95 -1.44 10.16 1.51
CA GLY A 95 -2.43 9.82 2.55
C GLY A 95 -2.19 8.53 3.32
N ILE A 96 -0.99 7.93 3.22
CA ILE A 96 -0.65 6.74 4.01
C ILE A 96 -0.47 7.09 5.48
N SER A 97 -1.18 6.34 6.34
CA SER A 97 -1.06 6.43 7.80
C SER A 97 -0.05 5.44 8.37
N ASP A 98 0.10 4.27 7.75
CA ASP A 98 1.04 3.22 8.16
C ASP A 98 2.10 2.96 7.08
N GLU A 99 3.29 3.53 7.28
CA GLU A 99 4.42 3.41 6.37
C GLU A 99 4.96 1.97 6.28
N ASN A 100 4.94 1.24 7.39
CA ASN A 100 5.50 -0.10 7.45
C ASN A 100 4.63 -1.08 6.65
N GLN A 101 3.32 -0.99 6.84
CA GLN A 101 2.35 -1.79 6.08
C GLN A 101 2.54 -1.61 4.57
N ALA A 102 2.74 -0.38 4.10
CA ALA A 102 2.92 -0.09 2.68
C ALA A 102 4.28 -0.55 2.14
N LYS A 103 5.35 -0.43 2.93
CA LYS A 103 6.65 -1.01 2.58
C LYS A 103 6.57 -2.53 2.47
N ASP A 104 5.85 -3.17 3.37
CA ASP A 104 5.71 -4.63 3.35
C ASP A 104 4.94 -5.09 2.12
N VAL A 105 3.87 -4.39 1.73
CA VAL A 105 3.13 -4.68 0.49
C VAL A 105 4.02 -4.51 -0.76
N ILE A 106 4.92 -3.54 -0.76
CA ILE A 106 5.85 -3.30 -1.88
C ILE A 106 6.98 -4.33 -1.91
N ARG A 107 7.51 -4.73 -0.74
CA ARG A 107 8.62 -5.68 -0.61
C ARG A 107 8.19 -7.13 -0.78
N ARG A 108 6.96 -7.50 -0.38
CA ARG A 108 6.46 -8.88 -0.44
C ARG A 108 6.57 -9.42 -1.86
N ALA A 109 7.17 -10.58 -2.08
CA ALA A 109 7.12 -11.24 -3.37
C ALA A 109 5.95 -12.22 -3.31
N ALA A 110 4.86 -11.97 -4.07
CA ALA A 110 3.62 -12.75 -4.00
C ALA A 110 3.86 -14.20 -4.49
N PHE A 111 4.37 -15.07 -3.62
CA PHE A 111 4.71 -16.45 -3.96
C PHE A 111 3.53 -17.35 -3.63
N LEU A 112 2.79 -17.71 -4.67
CA LEU A 112 1.82 -18.81 -4.58
C LEU A 112 2.56 -20.14 -4.50
N GLU A 113 2.23 -20.95 -3.50
CA GLU A 113 2.71 -22.31 -3.35
C GLU A 113 1.54 -23.26 -3.07
N PHE A 114 1.57 -24.44 -3.69
CA PHE A 114 0.68 -25.54 -3.34
C PHE A 114 1.50 -26.59 -2.60
N LYS A 115 1.06 -26.88 -1.37
CA LYS A 115 1.69 -27.84 -0.47
C LYS A 115 0.67 -28.87 -0.02
N LEU A 116 1.10 -30.10 0.22
CA LEU A 116 0.24 -31.10 0.87
C LEU A 116 0.29 -30.86 2.38
N VAL A 117 -0.88 -30.98 3.01
CA VAL A 117 -0.98 -31.00 4.47
C VAL A 117 -0.59 -32.38 4.95
N ARG A 118 0.25 -32.45 5.98
CA ARG A 118 0.62 -33.70 6.66
C ARG A 118 -0.26 -33.95 7.86
N SER A 119 -0.43 -35.21 8.22
CA SER A 119 -1.11 -35.54 9.47
C SER A 119 -0.34 -34.98 10.66
N TRP A 120 -1.07 -34.53 11.69
CA TRP A 120 -0.46 -34.12 12.95
C TRP A 120 0.32 -35.27 13.62
N VAL A 121 0.04 -36.54 13.25
CA VAL A 121 0.75 -37.74 13.71
C VAL A 121 2.22 -37.73 13.27
N ASP A 122 2.52 -37.09 12.13
CA ASP A 122 3.89 -37.02 11.61
C ASP A 122 4.76 -36.04 12.41
N LEU A 123 4.15 -34.98 12.98
CA LEU A 123 4.86 -33.97 13.77
C LEU A 123 4.87 -34.29 15.28
N ALA A 124 3.86 -34.99 15.78
CA ALA A 124 3.69 -35.27 17.21
C ALA A 124 4.93 -35.89 17.90
N PRO A 125 5.69 -36.82 17.28
CA PRO A 125 6.91 -37.38 17.88
C PRO A 125 8.05 -36.36 18.04
N ASP A 126 8.07 -35.30 17.23
CA ASP A 126 9.12 -34.28 17.23
C ASP A 126 8.81 -33.10 18.16
N LEU A 127 7.55 -32.91 18.57
CA LEU A 127 7.14 -31.83 19.48
C LEU A 127 7.94 -31.80 20.80
N PRO A 128 8.17 -32.92 21.51
CA PRO A 128 8.99 -32.91 22.73
C PRO A 128 10.46 -32.55 22.48
N ARG A 129 10.97 -32.71 21.25
CA ARG A 129 12.32 -32.30 20.88
C ARG A 129 12.37 -30.78 20.66
N ILE A 130 11.34 -30.22 20.03
CA ILE A 130 11.17 -28.77 19.84
C ILE A 130 11.07 -28.06 21.19
N ASP A 131 10.23 -28.56 22.09
CA ASP A 131 10.06 -28.00 23.44
C ASP A 131 11.37 -27.95 24.22
N ARG A 132 12.16 -29.04 24.20
CA ARG A 132 13.47 -29.09 24.86
C ARG A 132 14.44 -28.03 24.32
N VAL A 133 14.42 -27.77 23.02
CA VAL A 133 15.26 -26.73 22.40
C VAL A 133 14.81 -25.33 22.82
N ILE A 134 13.50 -25.08 22.89
CA ILE A 134 12.95 -23.80 23.36
C ILE A 134 13.37 -23.54 24.80
N VAL A 135 13.20 -24.53 25.68
CA VAL A 135 13.59 -24.44 27.10
C VAL A 135 15.10 -24.22 27.24
N ALA A 136 15.92 -24.92 26.46
CA ALA A 136 17.37 -24.76 26.48
C ALA A 136 17.83 -23.38 26.00
N THR A 137 17.07 -22.74 25.10
CA THR A 137 17.45 -21.45 24.49
C THR A 137 16.97 -20.25 25.32
N LEU A 138 15.73 -20.30 25.83
CA LEU A 138 15.12 -19.18 26.56
C LEU A 138 15.30 -19.26 28.09
N GLY A 139 15.53 -20.47 28.62
CA GLY A 139 15.60 -20.73 30.05
C GLY A 139 14.22 -20.79 30.73
N ALA A 140 14.10 -21.63 31.75
CA ALA A 140 12.84 -21.84 32.48
C ALA A 140 12.32 -20.56 33.17
N ASP A 141 13.23 -19.75 33.75
CA ASP A 141 12.87 -18.52 34.48
C ASP A 141 12.21 -17.46 33.57
N SER A 142 12.69 -17.33 32.33
CA SER A 142 12.13 -16.41 31.34
C SER A 142 10.73 -16.85 30.89
N LEU A 143 10.52 -18.16 30.74
CA LEU A 143 9.22 -18.75 30.36
C LEU A 143 8.17 -18.58 31.48
N SER A 144 8.57 -18.74 32.74
CA SER A 144 7.69 -18.49 33.89
C SER A 144 7.32 -17.00 34.04
N SER A 145 8.24 -16.07 33.69
CA SER A 145 7.95 -14.63 33.71
C SER A 145 6.94 -14.17 32.66
N LEU A 146 6.75 -14.95 31.60
CA LEU A 146 5.72 -14.76 30.58
C LEU A 146 4.33 -15.30 31.00
N GLY A 147 4.18 -15.74 32.26
CA GLY A 147 2.91 -16.26 32.79
C GLY A 147 2.53 -17.64 32.23
N ARG A 148 3.50 -18.40 31.71
CA ARG A 148 3.26 -19.73 31.16
C ARG A 148 3.47 -20.78 32.24
N ASP A 149 2.37 -21.23 32.83
CA ASP A 149 2.37 -22.32 33.79
C ASP A 149 2.81 -23.63 33.12
N VAL A 150 3.77 -24.27 33.76
CA VAL A 150 4.37 -25.54 33.38
C VAL A 150 3.50 -26.63 33.97
N GLN A 151 2.56 -27.18 33.20
CA GLN A 151 1.78 -28.33 33.69
C GLN A 151 2.67 -29.57 33.74
N ALA A 152 3.09 -29.97 34.95
CA ALA A 152 3.40 -31.36 35.25
C ALA A 152 2.08 -32.16 35.33
N PRO A 153 2.05 -33.44 34.91
CA PRO A 153 0.87 -34.27 35.08
C PRO A 153 0.66 -34.57 36.57
N THR A 154 -0.27 -33.87 37.22
CA THR A 154 -0.77 -34.26 38.53
C THR A 154 -1.72 -35.44 38.40
N SER A 155 -1.30 -36.62 38.86
CA SER A 155 -2.19 -37.50 39.61
C SER A 155 -1.42 -38.51 40.46
N SER A 156 -1.83 -38.61 41.73
CA SER A 156 -1.78 -39.82 42.58
C SER A 156 -0.50 -40.23 43.33
N ILE A 157 0.15 -39.35 44.10
CA ILE A 157 1.06 -39.81 45.19
C ILE A 157 0.83 -39.10 46.54
N GLU A 158 0.40 -37.83 46.57
CA GLU A 158 0.20 -37.13 47.86
C GLU A 158 -1.03 -37.59 48.65
N GLU A 159 -2.08 -38.10 47.98
CA GLU A 159 -3.33 -38.54 48.64
C GLU A 159 -3.25 -39.95 49.27
N LEU A 160 -2.19 -40.72 48.96
CA LEU A 160 -1.93 -42.05 49.55
C LEU A 160 -0.92 -42.02 50.71
N LEU A 161 -0.13 -40.95 50.84
CA LEU A 161 0.96 -40.88 51.82
C LEU A 161 0.57 -40.20 53.14
N PHE A 162 -0.44 -39.32 53.13
CA PHE A 162 -0.90 -38.61 54.31
C PHE A 162 -2.35 -38.97 54.62
N GLY A 163 -2.52 -40.11 55.28
CA GLY A 163 -3.81 -40.59 55.77
C GLY A 163 -4.50 -39.54 56.64
N ALA A 164 -5.71 -39.17 56.24
CA ALA A 164 -6.61 -38.37 57.06
C ALA A 164 -7.19 -39.25 58.18
N ALA A 165 -6.69 -39.02 59.40
CA ALA A 165 -7.34 -39.47 60.62
C ALA A 165 -8.59 -38.60 60.87
N SER A 166 -9.73 -39.30 60.99
CA SER A 166 -10.94 -39.00 61.76
C SER A 166 -11.32 -37.55 62.07
N GLU A 167 -12.51 -37.15 61.63
CA GLU A 167 -13.56 -36.65 62.53
C GLU A 167 -14.95 -36.92 61.92
N GLU A 168 -15.80 -37.52 62.76
CA GLU A 168 -17.28 -37.49 62.88
C GLU A 168 -18.12 -37.04 61.66
N GLY A 169 -19.20 -37.69 61.25
CA GLY A 169 -20.04 -38.69 61.88
C GLY A 169 -21.40 -38.67 61.18
N ASP A 170 -21.96 -39.87 61.02
CA ASP A 170 -23.41 -40.14 60.98
C ASP A 170 -24.28 -39.56 59.84
N SER A 171 -24.61 -40.42 58.87
CA SER A 171 -26.00 -40.86 58.70
C SER A 171 -26.06 -42.07 57.78
N ALA A 172 -26.41 -43.21 58.38
CA ALA A 172 -26.74 -44.46 57.72
C ALA A 172 -28.17 -44.46 57.14
N ALA A 173 -28.43 -45.56 56.41
CA ALA A 173 -29.71 -46.16 56.04
C ALA A 173 -30.29 -45.75 54.68
N ALA A 174 -30.69 -46.66 53.80
CA ALA A 174 -30.67 -48.12 53.80
C ALA A 174 -31.05 -48.62 52.40
N GLU A 175 -30.58 -49.83 52.07
CA GLU A 175 -31.30 -50.94 51.40
C GLU A 175 -32.07 -50.67 50.08
N GLU A 176 -32.09 -51.52 49.06
CA GLU A 176 -32.00 -52.98 48.99
C GLU A 176 -31.98 -53.41 47.51
N GLY A 177 -31.55 -54.65 47.25
CA GLY A 177 -31.83 -55.43 46.03
C GLY A 177 -30.76 -55.29 44.94
N GLY A 178 -30.12 -56.32 44.40
CA GLY A 178 -30.41 -57.76 44.29
C GLY A 178 -29.68 -58.17 43.00
N ALA A 179 -28.57 -58.89 43.11
CA ALA A 179 -28.48 -60.35 42.89
C ALA A 179 -28.70 -60.79 41.42
N GLU A 180 -27.63 -61.35 40.84
CA GLU A 180 -27.50 -62.38 39.78
C GLU A 180 -26.23 -62.04 38.95
N ALA A 181 -25.05 -62.65 39.14
CA ALA A 181 -24.62 -64.06 39.15
C ALA A 181 -24.78 -64.78 37.79
N GLY A 182 -23.66 -65.29 37.27
CA GLY A 182 -23.57 -66.09 36.04
C GLY A 182 -22.33 -65.72 35.21
N GLU A 183 -21.11 -65.99 35.67
CA GLU A 183 -20.33 -67.25 35.48
C GLU A 183 -19.94 -67.57 34.02
N ASP A 184 -18.65 -67.89 33.90
CA ASP A 184 -18.01 -68.77 32.91
C ASP A 184 -17.78 -68.23 31.48
N ALA A 185 -16.64 -68.44 30.83
CA ALA A 185 -15.48 -69.27 31.14
C ALA A 185 -14.26 -68.76 30.36
N ALA A 186 -13.10 -68.99 30.97
CA ALA A 186 -11.80 -68.99 30.35
C ALA A 186 -11.73 -69.99 29.18
N VAL A 187 -10.94 -69.63 28.15
CA VAL A 187 -10.19 -70.62 27.38
C VAL A 187 -8.77 -70.09 27.20
N ASP A 188 -7.86 -70.87 27.77
CA ASP A 188 -6.42 -70.78 27.69
C ASP A 188 -5.88 -70.84 26.25
N ALA A 189 -4.82 -70.10 25.99
CA ALA A 189 -3.74 -70.54 25.11
C ALA A 189 -2.43 -69.85 25.53
N GLU A 190 -1.72 -70.54 26.42
CA GLU A 190 -0.25 -70.56 26.49
C GLU A 190 0.31 -70.70 25.06
N GLY A 191 1.42 -70.12 24.63
CA GLY A 191 2.50 -69.39 25.28
C GLY A 191 3.69 -69.52 24.34
N GLU A 192 4.47 -68.47 24.12
CA GLU A 192 5.89 -68.65 23.79
C GLU A 192 6.68 -67.43 24.27
N GLN A 193 7.30 -67.62 25.43
CA GLN A 193 8.36 -66.78 25.96
C GLN A 193 9.57 -66.88 25.06
N VAL A 194 10.09 -65.74 24.59
CA VAL A 194 11.49 -65.62 24.20
C VAL A 194 12.13 -64.54 25.08
N ALA A 195 12.93 -65.04 26.01
CA ALA A 195 14.13 -64.47 26.62
C ALA A 195 14.28 -62.93 26.65
N GLN A 196 14.08 -62.43 27.86
CA GLN A 196 14.74 -61.27 28.43
C GLN A 196 16.25 -61.56 28.57
N ASP A 197 17.10 -60.66 28.06
CA ASP A 197 18.46 -60.49 28.59
C ASP A 197 18.83 -59.00 28.55
N ASP A 198 19.47 -58.59 29.63
CA ASP A 198 19.58 -57.23 30.16
C ASP A 198 20.45 -56.27 29.33
N ALA A 199 19.98 -55.01 29.24
CA ALA A 199 20.84 -53.82 29.36
C ALA A 199 19.98 -52.57 29.65
N SER A 200 19.34 -52.54 30.81
CA SER A 200 18.74 -51.34 31.38
C SER A 200 19.77 -50.59 32.24
N GLU A 201 20.37 -49.55 31.69
CA GLU A 201 20.79 -48.35 32.44
C GLU A 201 20.58 -47.13 31.54
N ALA A 202 19.32 -46.73 31.38
CA ALA A 202 19.00 -45.35 31.04
C ALA A 202 18.33 -44.78 32.29
N ALA A 203 19.07 -43.90 32.97
CA ALA A 203 18.62 -43.19 34.15
C ALA A 203 17.23 -42.57 33.90
N GLU A 204 16.29 -42.88 34.79
CA GLU A 204 15.07 -42.11 34.98
C GLU A 204 15.48 -40.69 35.40
N ASP A 205 15.49 -39.77 34.44
CA ASP A 205 15.61 -38.33 34.70
C ASP A 205 14.20 -37.76 34.82
N ASP A 206 13.68 -37.78 36.05
CA ASP A 206 12.38 -37.25 36.45
C ASP A 206 12.42 -35.71 36.51
N SER A 207 12.85 -35.08 35.43
CA SER A 207 12.67 -33.64 35.22
C SER A 207 11.31 -33.43 34.56
N ALA A 208 10.45 -32.62 35.19
CA ALA A 208 9.17 -32.22 34.61
C ALA A 208 9.40 -31.76 33.16
N VAL A 209 8.89 -32.52 32.18
CA VAL A 209 9.08 -32.22 30.76
C VAL A 209 8.26 -30.97 30.44
N LEU A 210 8.92 -29.83 30.58
CA LEU A 210 8.44 -28.52 30.16
C LEU A 210 8.03 -28.59 28.68
N SER A 211 6.76 -28.33 28.40
CA SER A 211 6.18 -28.38 27.04
C SER A 211 5.61 -27.02 26.58
N PRO A 212 6.43 -25.94 26.60
CA PRO A 212 5.94 -24.58 26.42
C PRO A 212 5.33 -24.28 25.04
N PHE A 213 5.73 -24.99 23.99
CA PHE A 213 5.15 -24.83 22.66
C PHE A 213 4.02 -25.84 22.44
N THR A 214 4.21 -27.10 22.82
CA THR A 214 3.15 -28.12 22.69
C THR A 214 1.88 -27.76 23.46
N ALA A 215 1.99 -27.11 24.63
CA ALA A 215 0.85 -26.66 25.41
C ALA A 215 -0.01 -25.60 24.69
N LEU A 216 0.54 -24.87 23.71
CA LEU A 216 -0.18 -23.88 22.91
C LEU A 216 -0.99 -24.52 21.77
N LEU A 217 -0.66 -25.77 21.42
CA LEU A 217 -1.25 -26.48 20.29
C LEU A 217 -2.47 -27.28 20.74
N ASN A 218 -3.66 -26.85 20.35
CA ASN A 218 -4.88 -27.65 20.46
C ASN A 218 -5.09 -28.41 19.16
N GLN A 219 -5.57 -29.65 19.20
CA GLN A 219 -5.87 -30.38 17.96
C GLN A 219 -7.12 -29.77 17.29
N GLY A 220 -7.01 -29.42 16.01
CA GLY A 220 -8.13 -28.99 15.19
C GLY A 220 -9.03 -30.16 14.80
N SER A 221 -10.19 -29.84 14.21
CA SER A 221 -11.10 -30.86 13.67
C SER A 221 -10.61 -31.51 12.37
N GLU A 222 -9.63 -30.90 11.70
CA GLU A 222 -9.11 -31.30 10.40
C GLU A 222 -7.69 -31.84 10.53
N ASP A 223 -7.42 -33.02 9.98
CA ASP A 223 -6.10 -33.67 10.07
C ASP A 223 -4.98 -32.74 9.59
N GLY A 224 -3.90 -32.64 10.38
CA GLY A 224 -2.78 -31.76 10.10
C GLY A 224 -2.96 -30.29 10.49
N VAL A 225 -4.05 -29.94 11.20
CA VAL A 225 -4.31 -28.58 11.66
C VAL A 225 -4.31 -28.52 13.18
N TYR A 226 -3.45 -27.66 13.74
CA TYR A 226 -3.49 -27.26 15.13
C TYR A 226 -4.24 -25.93 15.29
N LEU A 227 -4.82 -25.70 16.46
CA LEU A 227 -5.50 -24.49 16.87
C LEU A 227 -4.72 -23.86 18.02
N VAL A 228 -4.22 -22.65 17.79
CA VAL A 228 -3.54 -21.84 18.81
C VAL A 228 -4.47 -20.72 19.21
N ALA A 229 -4.65 -20.47 20.50
CA ALA A 229 -5.48 -19.34 20.94
C ALA A 229 -4.89 -18.04 20.41
N GLU A 230 -5.72 -17.09 19.95
CA GLU A 230 -5.24 -15.85 19.33
C GLU A 230 -4.33 -15.04 20.27
N GLU A 231 -4.57 -15.13 21.59
CA GLU A 231 -3.73 -14.53 22.64
C GLU A 231 -2.32 -15.15 22.77
N ASP A 232 -2.14 -16.37 22.26
CA ASP A 232 -0.89 -17.14 22.30
C ASP A 232 -0.17 -17.20 20.94
N VAL A 233 -0.71 -16.59 19.88
CA VAL A 233 -0.09 -16.63 18.54
C VAL A 233 1.28 -15.95 18.54
N GLU A 234 1.40 -14.77 19.14
CA GLU A 234 2.67 -14.03 19.23
C GLU A 234 3.76 -14.83 19.96
N ALA A 235 3.35 -15.64 20.94
CA ALA A 235 4.22 -16.55 21.65
C ALA A 235 4.75 -17.68 20.76
N ALA A 236 3.84 -18.32 20.03
CA ALA A 236 4.15 -19.42 19.14
C ALA A 236 5.04 -18.94 17.98
N GLU A 237 4.76 -17.76 17.42
CA GLU A 237 5.61 -17.12 16.41
C GLU A 237 7.01 -16.84 16.93
N LEU A 238 7.14 -16.29 18.14
CA LEU A 238 8.45 -16.08 18.77
C LEU A 238 9.21 -17.40 18.87
N PHE A 239 8.59 -18.48 19.33
CA PHE A 239 9.23 -19.79 19.44
C PHE A 239 9.67 -20.35 18.08
N LEU A 240 8.83 -20.24 17.05
CA LEU A 240 9.14 -20.69 15.69
C LEU A 240 10.22 -19.83 15.00
N SER A 241 10.40 -18.58 15.43
CA SER A 241 11.43 -17.68 14.92
C SER A 241 12.85 -17.99 15.45
N ILE A 242 12.97 -18.81 16.50
CA ILE A 242 14.27 -19.16 17.11
C ILE A 242 15.09 -20.02 16.12
N PRO A 243 16.32 -19.63 15.75
CA PRO A 243 17.15 -20.37 14.79
C PRO A 243 17.42 -21.81 15.21
N GLU A 244 17.59 -22.06 16.50
CA GLU A 244 17.81 -23.39 17.07
C GLU A 244 16.58 -24.29 16.89
N VAL A 245 15.38 -23.72 17.02
CA VAL A 245 14.10 -24.42 16.80
C VAL A 245 13.92 -24.76 15.33
N GLN A 246 14.23 -23.83 14.43
CA GLN A 246 14.20 -24.10 12.98
C GLN A 246 15.16 -25.23 12.57
N ARG A 247 16.34 -25.33 13.20
CA ARG A 247 17.26 -26.46 12.97
C ARG A 247 16.78 -27.77 13.57
N ALA A 248 15.94 -27.70 14.61
CA ALA A 248 15.36 -28.87 15.26
C ALA A 248 14.14 -29.41 14.51
N MET A 249 13.47 -28.60 13.69
CA MET A 249 12.34 -29.06 12.87
C MET A 249 12.73 -30.22 11.93
N PRO A 250 11.79 -31.15 11.65
CA PRO A 250 11.96 -32.14 10.59
C PRO A 250 12.21 -31.45 9.24
N ARG A 251 13.10 -32.01 8.43
CA ARG A 251 13.53 -31.37 7.16
C ARG A 251 12.43 -31.32 6.09
N ASP A 252 11.39 -32.10 6.27
CA ASP A 252 10.33 -32.34 5.31
C ASP A 252 8.98 -31.75 5.77
N VAL A 253 8.98 -30.99 6.88
CA VAL A 253 7.80 -30.36 7.48
C VAL A 253 8.00 -28.86 7.66
N SER A 254 7.05 -28.07 7.15
CA SER A 254 6.90 -26.65 7.44
C SER A 254 5.64 -26.40 8.26
N LEU A 255 5.71 -25.45 9.19
CA LEU A 255 4.57 -24.95 9.94
C LEU A 255 4.18 -23.58 9.39
N GLN A 256 2.92 -23.42 9.00
CA GLN A 256 2.42 -22.16 8.42
C GLN A 256 1.08 -21.77 9.01
N TRP A 257 0.91 -20.49 9.30
CA TRP A 257 -0.31 -19.95 9.89
C TRP A 257 -1.41 -19.80 8.84
N GLY A 258 -2.65 -20.03 9.26
CA GLY A 258 -3.82 -19.65 8.49
C GLY A 258 -4.02 -18.13 8.51
N MET A 259 -4.47 -17.59 7.37
CA MET A 259 -4.68 -16.15 7.18
C MET A 259 -5.80 -15.60 8.09
N ASP A 260 -6.90 -16.35 8.22
CA ASP A 260 -8.08 -15.90 8.96
C ASP A 260 -8.20 -16.59 10.33
N PRO A 261 -8.52 -15.84 11.40
CA PRO A 261 -8.81 -16.43 12.70
C PRO A 261 -10.19 -17.09 12.71
N VAL A 262 -10.31 -18.16 13.49
CA VAL A 262 -11.51 -18.99 13.62
C VAL A 262 -12.09 -18.88 15.04
N GLY A 263 -13.35 -18.49 15.14
CA GLY A 263 -14.07 -18.48 16.42
C GLY A 263 -14.62 -19.85 16.78
N LEU A 264 -14.12 -20.48 17.85
CA LEU A 264 -14.65 -21.73 18.41
C LEU A 264 -15.04 -21.53 19.88
N THR A 265 -16.23 -22.00 20.26
CA THR A 265 -16.70 -22.08 21.67
C THR A 265 -16.55 -20.78 22.49
N GLY A 266 -16.63 -19.62 21.84
CA GLY A 266 -16.52 -18.30 22.48
C GLY A 266 -15.09 -17.79 22.66
N ARG A 267 -14.09 -18.50 22.13
CA ARG A 267 -12.70 -18.05 22.01
C ARG A 267 -12.28 -17.95 20.55
N ILE A 268 -11.26 -17.15 20.27
CA ILE A 268 -10.70 -16.95 18.94
C ILE A 268 -9.40 -17.76 18.87
N TYR A 269 -9.27 -18.55 17.82
CA TYR A 269 -8.08 -19.35 17.53
C TYR A 269 -7.53 -18.99 16.17
N ARG A 270 -6.23 -19.22 15.97
CA ARG A 270 -5.59 -19.22 14.66
C ARG A 270 -5.19 -20.65 14.32
N GLN A 271 -5.44 -21.04 13.07
CA GLN A 271 -5.04 -22.36 12.57
C GLN A 271 -3.54 -22.37 12.27
N LEU A 272 -2.86 -23.43 12.68
CA LEU A 272 -1.47 -23.71 12.35
C LEU A 272 -1.42 -25.02 11.57
N TYR A 273 -1.06 -24.92 10.29
CA TYR A 273 -1.04 -26.04 9.37
C TYR A 273 0.32 -26.72 9.36
N VAL A 274 0.30 -28.06 9.42
CA VAL A 274 1.47 -28.91 9.20
C VAL A 274 1.57 -29.24 7.72
N LEU A 275 2.57 -28.72 7.03
CA LEU A 275 2.70 -28.84 5.57
C LEU A 275 3.99 -29.55 5.19
N ASN A 276 4.04 -30.14 4.01
CA ASN A 276 5.31 -30.51 3.39
C ASN A 276 6.21 -29.27 3.22
N GLU A 277 7.50 -29.40 3.51
CA GLU A 277 8.47 -28.32 3.25
C GLU A 277 8.45 -27.91 1.76
N ASP A 278 8.57 -28.91 0.88
CA ASP A 278 8.64 -28.70 -0.57
C ASP A 278 7.26 -28.45 -1.20
N ALA A 279 7.12 -27.29 -1.85
CA ALA A 279 5.99 -26.99 -2.72
C ALA A 279 6.06 -27.81 -4.02
N PHE A 280 4.99 -28.54 -4.35
CA PHE A 280 4.98 -29.33 -5.59
C PHE A 280 4.62 -28.48 -6.81
N ILE A 281 3.86 -27.39 -6.62
CA ILE A 281 3.48 -26.41 -7.64
C ILE A 281 3.67 -25.01 -7.07
N THR A 282 4.17 -24.10 -7.90
CA THR A 282 4.39 -22.69 -7.55
C THR A 282 3.70 -21.78 -8.55
N GLY A 283 3.53 -20.49 -8.21
CA GLY A 283 2.90 -19.47 -9.05
C GLY A 283 3.54 -19.31 -10.45
N GLN A 284 4.80 -19.69 -10.64
CA GLN A 284 5.47 -19.68 -11.95
C GLN A 284 4.83 -20.66 -12.95
N MET A 285 4.10 -21.66 -12.46
CA MET A 285 3.44 -22.66 -13.30
C MET A 285 1.99 -22.28 -13.62
N LEU A 286 1.51 -21.12 -13.16
CA LEU A 286 0.17 -20.59 -13.44
C LEU A 286 0.17 -19.80 -14.75
N GLU A 287 -0.77 -20.08 -15.64
CA GLU A 287 -0.98 -19.34 -16.90
C GLU A 287 -2.12 -18.32 -16.79
N ASN A 288 -3.15 -18.62 -16.00
CA ASN A 288 -4.30 -17.73 -15.84
C ASN A 288 -5.04 -17.97 -14.51
N ALA A 289 -5.70 -16.93 -13.99
CA ALA A 289 -6.63 -17.03 -12.86
C ALA A 289 -7.78 -16.02 -13.04
N VAL A 290 -9.00 -16.47 -12.80
CA VAL A 290 -10.23 -15.69 -12.99
C VAL A 290 -11.19 -15.97 -11.83
N SER A 291 -11.78 -14.91 -11.27
CA SER A 291 -12.84 -15.04 -10.28
C SER A 291 -14.15 -15.44 -10.96
N ALA A 292 -14.87 -16.34 -10.32
CA ALA A 292 -16.18 -16.81 -10.74
C ALA A 292 -17.08 -17.01 -9.53
N ARG A 293 -18.37 -17.17 -9.78
CA ARG A 293 -19.30 -17.71 -8.79
C ARG A 293 -19.70 -19.11 -9.20
N ASP A 294 -19.78 -20.00 -8.23
CA ASP A 294 -20.40 -21.29 -8.47
C ASP A 294 -21.90 -21.09 -8.79
N GLN A 295 -22.40 -21.82 -9.77
CA GLN A 295 -23.78 -21.68 -10.26
C GLN A 295 -24.79 -22.36 -9.33
N GLN A 296 -24.35 -23.31 -8.50
CA GLN A 296 -25.22 -24.11 -7.65
C GLN A 296 -25.38 -23.52 -6.25
N PHE A 297 -24.28 -23.07 -5.64
CA PHE A 297 -24.26 -22.57 -4.26
C PHE A 297 -24.02 -21.06 -4.16
N ASN A 298 -23.83 -20.37 -5.29
CA ASN A 298 -23.51 -18.93 -5.36
C ASN A 298 -22.29 -18.53 -4.51
N THR A 299 -21.39 -19.48 -4.27
CA THR A 299 -20.13 -19.28 -3.54
C THR A 299 -19.08 -18.67 -4.47
N PRO A 300 -18.26 -17.73 -3.98
CA PRO A 300 -17.17 -17.18 -4.77
C PRO A 300 -16.04 -18.22 -4.89
N GLN A 301 -15.46 -18.29 -6.09
CA GLN A 301 -14.37 -19.22 -6.39
C GLN A 301 -13.37 -18.59 -7.35
N VAL A 302 -12.12 -19.06 -7.30
CA VAL A 302 -11.09 -18.68 -8.26
C VAL A 302 -10.75 -19.87 -9.15
N GLN A 303 -11.02 -19.73 -10.44
CA GLN A 303 -10.65 -20.71 -11.45
C GLN A 303 -9.26 -20.39 -11.96
N PHE A 304 -8.36 -21.37 -11.92
CA PHE A 304 -7.00 -21.20 -12.38
C PHE A 304 -6.64 -22.21 -13.47
N GLU A 305 -5.73 -21.80 -14.35
CA GLU A 305 -5.15 -22.62 -15.41
C GLU A 305 -3.64 -22.68 -15.22
N LEU A 306 -3.11 -23.89 -15.17
CA LEU A 306 -1.69 -24.19 -15.07
C LEU A 306 -1.10 -24.48 -16.44
N SER A 307 0.19 -24.23 -16.57
CA SER A 307 0.97 -24.62 -17.74
C SER A 307 0.93 -26.12 -18.00
N ARG A 308 1.22 -26.55 -19.24
CA ARG A 308 1.26 -27.98 -19.60
C ARG A 308 2.21 -28.81 -18.73
N ARG A 309 3.28 -28.20 -18.20
CA ARG A 309 4.19 -28.85 -17.25
C ARG A 309 3.56 -28.89 -15.86
N GLY A 310 3.03 -27.76 -15.38
CA GLY A 310 2.33 -27.67 -14.10
C GLY A 310 1.16 -28.64 -14.00
N GLY A 311 0.24 -28.64 -14.97
CA GLY A 311 -0.94 -29.51 -14.97
C GLY A 311 -0.63 -31.01 -14.97
N ARG A 312 0.49 -31.45 -15.56
CA ARG A 312 0.91 -32.87 -15.49
C ARG A 312 1.38 -33.24 -14.09
N ARG A 313 2.19 -32.38 -13.46
CA ARG A 313 2.68 -32.59 -12.09
C ARG A 313 1.53 -32.47 -11.07
N PHE A 314 0.64 -31.49 -11.25
CA PHE A 314 -0.57 -31.33 -10.44
C PHE A 314 -1.45 -32.57 -10.52
N ALA A 315 -1.67 -33.11 -11.72
CA ALA A 315 -2.44 -34.34 -11.92
C ALA A 315 -1.77 -35.60 -11.37
N GLU A 316 -0.44 -35.67 -11.35
CA GLU A 316 0.29 -36.77 -10.76
C GLU A 316 0.14 -36.76 -9.22
N VAL A 317 0.40 -35.61 -8.60
CA VAL A 317 0.33 -35.46 -7.13
C VAL A 317 -1.10 -35.58 -6.63
N THR A 318 -2.07 -34.86 -7.20
CA THR A 318 -3.48 -34.97 -6.77
C THR A 318 -4.08 -36.35 -7.02
N GLY A 319 -3.61 -37.07 -8.05
CA GLY A 319 -4.06 -38.43 -8.32
C GLY A 319 -3.56 -39.47 -7.32
N GLN A 320 -2.44 -39.19 -6.63
CA GLN A 320 -1.86 -40.07 -5.61
C GLN A 320 -2.38 -39.76 -4.20
N ASN A 321 -2.84 -38.53 -3.95
CA ASN A 321 -3.19 -38.00 -2.63
C ASN A 321 -4.69 -37.64 -2.54
N VAL A 322 -5.56 -38.47 -3.13
CA VAL A 322 -7.01 -38.25 -3.06
C VAL A 322 -7.50 -38.50 -1.62
N GLY A 323 -8.24 -37.55 -1.07
CA GLY A 323 -8.70 -37.55 0.32
C GLY A 323 -7.80 -36.76 1.28
N GLU A 324 -6.62 -36.33 0.84
CA GLU A 324 -5.72 -35.48 1.64
C GLU A 324 -6.05 -34.00 1.44
N PHE A 325 -5.61 -33.16 2.38
CA PHE A 325 -5.77 -31.72 2.31
C PHE A 325 -4.65 -31.07 1.49
N LEU A 326 -5.02 -30.12 0.65
CA LEU A 326 -4.13 -29.34 -0.19
C LEU A 326 -4.09 -27.91 0.32
N ALA A 327 -2.99 -27.50 0.93
CA ALA A 327 -2.79 -26.12 1.35
C ALA A 327 -2.41 -25.23 0.16
N ILE A 328 -3.12 -24.11 0.08
CA ILE A 328 -2.86 -23.02 -0.84
C ILE A 328 -2.22 -21.91 -0.02
N VAL A 329 -0.92 -21.75 -0.23
CA VAL A 329 -0.07 -20.86 0.53
C VAL A 329 0.21 -19.63 -0.31
N LEU A 330 0.04 -18.47 0.30
CA LEU A 330 0.40 -17.19 -0.28
C LEU A 330 1.29 -16.46 0.73
N ASP A 331 2.51 -16.14 0.32
CA ASP A 331 3.49 -15.39 1.15
C ASP A 331 3.80 -16.05 2.50
N GLY A 332 3.69 -17.38 2.58
CA GLY A 332 3.95 -18.16 3.78
C GLY A 332 2.75 -18.35 4.71
N GLU A 333 1.59 -17.78 4.36
CA GLU A 333 0.32 -17.99 5.06
C GLU A 333 -0.63 -18.87 4.25
N VAL A 334 -1.37 -19.73 4.93
CA VAL A 334 -2.37 -20.61 4.31
C VAL A 334 -3.67 -19.84 4.13
N VAL A 335 -4.03 -19.61 2.87
CA VAL A 335 -5.29 -18.96 2.49
C VAL A 335 -6.45 -19.94 2.60
N SER A 336 -6.24 -21.17 2.11
CA SER A 336 -7.23 -22.24 2.22
C SER A 336 -6.58 -23.62 2.12
N ALA A 337 -7.20 -24.62 2.74
CA ALA A 337 -6.75 -26.01 2.69
C ALA A 337 -7.89 -26.96 2.30
N PRO A 338 -8.37 -26.95 1.04
CA PRO A 338 -9.42 -27.86 0.60
C PRO A 338 -8.96 -29.32 0.50
N VAL A 339 -9.91 -30.25 0.64
CA VAL A 339 -9.68 -31.69 0.41
C VAL A 339 -9.60 -32.00 -1.09
N ILE A 340 -8.61 -32.80 -1.49
CA ILE A 340 -8.48 -33.32 -2.85
C ILE A 340 -9.55 -34.39 -3.09
N ARG A 341 -10.62 -34.05 -3.82
CA ARG A 341 -11.73 -35.00 -4.11
C ARG A 341 -11.44 -35.94 -5.28
N ASP A 342 -10.75 -35.43 -6.29
CA ASP A 342 -10.47 -36.14 -7.54
C ASP A 342 -9.12 -35.70 -8.10
N ARG A 343 -8.64 -36.42 -9.11
CA ARG A 343 -7.43 -36.03 -9.86
C ARG A 343 -7.68 -34.74 -10.65
N ILE A 344 -6.93 -33.68 -10.34
CA ILE A 344 -7.08 -32.37 -10.98
C ILE A 344 -6.01 -32.19 -12.07
N GLY A 345 -6.44 -31.78 -13.26
CA GLY A 345 -5.57 -31.57 -14.42
C GLY A 345 -4.88 -30.22 -14.45
N ALA A 346 -4.81 -29.63 -15.65
CA ALA A 346 -4.29 -28.27 -15.84
C ALA A 346 -5.25 -27.16 -15.40
N ARG A 347 -6.51 -27.48 -15.08
CA ARG A 347 -7.50 -26.50 -14.63
C ARG A 347 -8.04 -26.94 -13.28
N GLY A 348 -8.12 -26.00 -12.36
CA GLY A 348 -8.65 -26.20 -11.01
C GLY A 348 -9.51 -25.02 -10.57
N GLN A 349 -10.21 -25.21 -9.46
CA GLN A 349 -10.98 -24.16 -8.80
C GLN A 349 -10.60 -24.13 -7.33
N ILE A 350 -10.51 -22.92 -6.78
CA ILE A 350 -10.29 -22.65 -5.36
C ILE A 350 -11.60 -22.10 -4.82
N GLU A 351 -12.22 -22.82 -3.90
CA GLU A 351 -13.45 -22.37 -3.24
C GLU A 351 -13.07 -21.52 -2.02
N LEU A 352 -13.52 -20.27 -1.98
CA LEU A 352 -13.32 -19.39 -0.83
C LEU A 352 -14.61 -19.39 0.01
N GLY A 353 -14.65 -20.25 1.02
CA GLY A 353 -15.81 -20.42 1.89
C GLY A 353 -16.03 -19.19 2.78
N GLY A 354 -17.22 -18.58 2.72
CA GLY A 354 -17.57 -17.41 3.55
C GLY A 354 -17.04 -16.06 3.07
N SER A 355 -16.12 -16.06 2.09
CA SER A 355 -15.50 -14.87 1.50
C SER A 355 -16.42 -14.10 0.55
N THR A 356 -16.02 -12.88 0.17
CA THR A 356 -16.75 -12.05 -0.81
C THR A 356 -16.30 -12.30 -2.26
N LEU A 357 -17.13 -11.89 -3.24
CA LEU A 357 -16.70 -11.92 -4.65
C LEU A 357 -15.50 -11.00 -4.92
N GLN A 358 -15.40 -9.93 -4.14
CA GLN A 358 -14.29 -8.98 -4.25
C GLN A 358 -12.98 -9.66 -3.84
N GLU A 359 -12.95 -10.32 -2.67
CA GLU A 359 -11.79 -11.10 -2.22
C GLU A 359 -11.37 -12.19 -3.22
N ALA A 360 -12.33 -12.88 -3.84
CA ALA A 360 -12.00 -13.84 -4.89
C ALA A 360 -11.42 -13.17 -6.16
N SER A 361 -11.87 -11.96 -6.49
CA SER A 361 -11.29 -11.17 -7.57
C SER A 361 -9.87 -10.71 -7.25
N ASP A 362 -9.63 -10.30 -6.01
CA ASP A 362 -8.34 -9.83 -5.51
C ASP A 362 -7.35 -11.01 -5.50
N LEU A 363 -7.75 -12.17 -4.98
CA LEU A 363 -6.93 -13.39 -5.05
C LEU A 363 -6.65 -13.78 -6.51
N ALA A 364 -7.66 -13.82 -7.39
CA ALA A 364 -7.45 -14.14 -8.81
C ALA A 364 -6.47 -13.17 -9.50
N LEU A 365 -6.47 -11.91 -9.07
CA LEU A 365 -5.56 -10.90 -9.56
C LEU A 365 -4.13 -11.12 -9.05
N VAL A 366 -3.94 -11.41 -7.75
CA VAL A 366 -2.63 -11.77 -7.17
C VAL A 366 -2.04 -13.01 -7.86
N LEU A 367 -2.85 -14.06 -8.03
CA LEU A 367 -2.43 -15.29 -8.69
C LEU A 367 -2.00 -15.04 -10.15
N ARG A 368 -2.73 -14.20 -10.88
CA ARG A 368 -2.44 -13.85 -12.28
C ARG A 368 -1.28 -12.88 -12.46
N ALA A 369 -1.09 -11.96 -11.52
CA ALA A 369 0.04 -11.05 -11.49
C ALA A 369 1.37 -11.81 -11.33
N GLY A 370 1.31 -13.01 -10.72
CA GLY A 370 2.44 -13.90 -10.53
C GLY A 370 3.43 -13.38 -9.48
N ALA A 371 4.39 -14.22 -9.12
CA ALA A 371 5.48 -13.79 -8.25
C ALA A 371 6.31 -12.71 -8.96
N LEU A 372 6.75 -11.69 -8.21
CA LEU A 372 7.74 -10.73 -8.69
C LEU A 372 8.94 -11.50 -9.27
N PRO A 373 9.41 -11.18 -10.50
CA PRO A 373 10.49 -11.93 -11.15
C PRO A 373 11.82 -11.85 -10.38
N ALA A 374 11.98 -10.83 -9.54
CA ALA A 374 13.07 -10.67 -8.60
C ALA A 374 12.60 -9.81 -7.40
N PRO A 375 13.18 -9.98 -6.20
CA PRO A 375 12.87 -9.14 -5.06
C PRO A 375 13.20 -7.67 -5.36
N LEU A 376 12.43 -6.77 -4.76
CA LEU A 376 12.57 -5.34 -4.95
C LEU A 376 13.31 -4.72 -3.76
N ARG A 377 14.37 -3.97 -4.04
CA ARG A 377 15.15 -3.25 -3.05
C ARG A 377 14.77 -1.78 -3.03
N ILE A 378 14.43 -1.25 -1.87
CA ILE A 378 14.16 0.18 -1.68
C ILE A 378 15.51 0.91 -1.59
N MET A 379 15.75 1.81 -2.53
CA MET A 379 16.98 2.60 -2.66
C MET A 379 16.90 3.93 -1.94
N GLU A 380 15.74 4.57 -2.00
CA GLU A 380 15.50 5.85 -1.36
C GLU A 380 14.10 5.86 -0.77
N GLU A 381 14.00 6.36 0.45
CA GLU A 381 12.75 6.51 1.17
C GLU A 381 12.68 7.95 1.68
N ARG A 382 11.57 8.62 1.37
CA ARG A 382 11.23 9.92 1.96
C ARG A 382 9.77 9.90 2.37
N THR A 383 9.51 9.96 3.66
CA THR A 383 8.16 10.16 4.16
C THR A 383 7.98 11.59 4.65
N VAL A 384 6.89 12.22 4.24
CA VAL A 384 6.46 13.53 4.74
C VAL A 384 5.19 13.33 5.55
N GLY A 385 5.26 13.63 6.84
CA GLY A 385 4.08 13.56 7.71
C GLY A 385 3.00 14.58 7.29
N PRO A 386 1.70 14.24 7.39
CA PRO A 386 0.60 15.14 7.00
C PRO A 386 0.64 16.50 7.70
N SER A 387 1.11 16.56 8.95
CA SER A 387 1.22 17.81 9.71
C SER A 387 2.27 18.77 9.15
N LEU A 388 3.39 18.24 8.64
CA LEU A 388 4.47 19.07 8.07
C LEU A 388 4.03 19.72 6.75
N GLY A 389 3.25 18.99 5.96
CA GLY A 389 2.65 19.50 4.73
C GLY A 389 1.62 20.59 5.02
N GLN A 390 0.70 20.34 5.96
CA GLN A 390 -0.32 21.30 6.37
C GLN A 390 0.28 22.60 6.92
N ASP A 391 1.31 22.53 7.78
CA ASP A 391 2.00 23.71 8.29
C ASP A 391 2.64 24.54 7.16
N SER A 392 3.23 23.88 6.17
CA SER A 392 3.82 24.53 5.00
C SER A 392 2.76 25.19 4.11
N VAL A 393 1.61 24.54 3.93
CA VAL A 393 0.45 25.09 3.20
C VAL A 393 -0.06 26.34 3.90
N ASP A 394 -0.24 26.29 5.22
CA ASP A 394 -0.81 27.39 5.99
C ASP A 394 0.12 28.60 6.01
N GLN A 395 1.42 28.40 6.24
CA GLN A 395 2.43 29.45 6.14
C GLN A 395 2.51 30.03 4.72
N GLY A 396 2.49 29.16 3.69
CA GLY A 396 2.49 29.56 2.29
C GLY A 396 1.26 30.38 1.91
N ARG A 397 0.08 30.00 2.41
CA ARG A 397 -1.18 30.74 2.22
C ARG A 397 -1.14 32.11 2.88
N ILE A 398 -0.63 32.21 4.11
CA ILE A 398 -0.49 33.48 4.82
C ILE A 398 0.50 34.39 4.08
N ALA A 399 1.68 33.89 3.73
CA ALA A 399 2.69 34.65 2.99
C ALA A 399 2.16 35.12 1.62
N GLY A 400 1.47 34.24 0.90
CA GLY A 400 0.84 34.55 -0.38
C GLY A 400 -0.24 35.62 -0.27
N MET A 401 -1.12 35.55 0.74
CA MET A 401 -2.14 36.57 0.98
C MET A 401 -1.54 37.93 1.34
N ILE A 402 -0.53 37.97 2.21
CA ILE A 402 0.16 39.21 2.57
C ILE A 402 0.81 39.84 1.32
N GLY A 403 1.53 39.03 0.54
CA GLY A 403 2.14 39.47 -0.72
C GLY A 403 1.12 40.01 -1.71
N LEU A 404 0.02 39.28 -1.92
CA LEU A 404 -1.06 39.70 -2.82
C LEU A 404 -1.69 41.04 -2.38
N VAL A 405 -1.98 41.20 -1.08
CA VAL A 405 -2.55 42.44 -0.53
C VAL A 405 -1.59 43.62 -0.72
N LEU A 406 -0.31 43.44 -0.46
CA LEU A 406 0.70 44.49 -0.66
C LEU A 406 0.80 44.88 -2.14
N VAL A 407 0.81 43.91 -3.05
CA VAL A 407 0.85 44.15 -4.50
C VAL A 407 -0.40 44.91 -4.95
N VAL A 408 -1.59 44.48 -4.53
CA VAL A 408 -2.86 45.16 -4.85
C VAL A 408 -2.87 46.59 -4.30
N LEU A 409 -2.37 46.79 -3.08
CA LEU A 409 -2.31 48.11 -2.45
C LEU A 409 -1.36 49.05 -3.20
N ILE A 410 -0.17 48.60 -3.56
CA ILE A 410 0.80 49.39 -4.34
C ILE A 410 0.23 49.72 -5.72
N MET A 411 -0.40 48.75 -6.40
CA MET A 411 -0.98 48.98 -7.72
C MET A 411 -2.11 50.01 -7.67
N CYS A 412 -3.04 49.87 -6.73
CA CYS A 412 -4.16 50.79 -6.59
C CYS A 412 -3.73 52.20 -6.16
N THR A 413 -2.72 52.32 -5.28
CA THR A 413 -2.27 53.62 -4.77
C THR A 413 -1.42 54.37 -5.79
N TYR A 414 -0.43 53.71 -6.40
CA TYR A 414 0.49 54.35 -7.34
C TYR A 414 -0.13 54.58 -8.72
N TYR A 415 -0.83 53.59 -9.28
CA TYR A 415 -1.39 53.63 -10.65
C TYR A 415 -2.88 53.96 -10.70
N ARG A 416 -3.55 54.22 -9.57
CA ARG A 416 -4.96 54.63 -9.50
C ARG A 416 -5.90 53.72 -10.31
N VAL A 417 -6.61 54.26 -11.31
CA VAL A 417 -7.55 53.49 -12.14
C VAL A 417 -6.84 52.44 -13.00
N ALA A 418 -5.66 52.75 -13.55
CA ALA A 418 -4.85 51.76 -14.26
C ALA A 418 -4.48 50.58 -13.35
N GLY A 419 -4.12 50.88 -12.10
CA GLY A 419 -3.89 49.88 -11.06
C GLY A 419 -5.09 48.97 -10.81
N ILE A 420 -6.28 49.55 -10.65
CA ILE A 420 -7.52 48.78 -10.45
C ILE A 420 -7.80 47.85 -11.64
N LEU A 421 -7.60 48.31 -12.88
CA LEU A 421 -7.77 47.48 -14.07
C LEU A 421 -6.78 46.31 -14.09
N SER A 422 -5.52 46.52 -13.66
CA SER A 422 -4.54 45.45 -13.51
C SER A 422 -4.90 44.44 -12.42
N VAL A 423 -5.51 44.88 -11.31
CA VAL A 423 -5.97 43.95 -10.27
C VAL A 423 -7.08 43.04 -10.80
N PHE A 424 -8.01 43.54 -11.63
CA PHE A 424 -8.97 42.68 -12.31
C PHE A 424 -8.29 41.70 -13.28
N ALA A 425 -7.28 42.15 -14.04
CA ALA A 425 -6.50 41.28 -14.91
C ALA A 425 -5.73 40.22 -14.11
N LEU A 426 -5.24 40.55 -12.91
CA LEU A 426 -4.61 39.61 -11.99
C LEU A 426 -5.59 38.54 -11.49
N GLY A 427 -6.86 38.90 -11.25
CA GLY A 427 -7.90 37.91 -10.94
C GLY A 427 -8.11 36.92 -12.09
N VAL A 428 -8.14 37.40 -13.34
CA VAL A 428 -8.20 36.55 -14.53
C VAL A 428 -6.96 35.66 -14.61
N TYR A 429 -5.78 36.22 -14.36
CA TYR A 429 -4.51 35.50 -14.34
C TYR A 429 -4.53 34.30 -13.39
N VAL A 430 -4.94 34.49 -12.13
CA VAL A 430 -4.97 33.40 -11.14
C VAL A 430 -5.88 32.26 -11.62
N VAL A 431 -7.05 32.58 -12.17
CA VAL A 431 -7.97 31.56 -12.72
C VAL A 431 -7.36 30.81 -13.90
N LEU A 432 -6.61 31.50 -14.77
CA LEU A 432 -5.92 30.86 -15.89
C LEU A 432 -4.80 29.93 -15.44
N VAL A 433 -4.04 30.30 -14.42
CA VAL A 433 -2.97 29.45 -13.88
C VAL A 433 -3.55 28.20 -13.24
N LEU A 434 -4.54 28.35 -12.36
CA LEU A 434 -5.21 27.22 -11.73
C LEU A 434 -5.93 26.32 -12.76
N GLY A 435 -6.59 26.93 -13.75
CA GLY A 435 -7.25 26.21 -14.84
C GLY A 435 -6.27 25.48 -15.75
N GLY A 436 -5.09 26.06 -15.99
CA GLY A 436 -4.00 25.41 -16.71
C GLY A 436 -3.50 24.18 -15.96
N LEU A 437 -3.24 24.29 -14.66
CA LEU A 437 -2.82 23.16 -13.83
C LEU A 437 -3.86 22.02 -13.87
N ALA A 438 -5.14 22.35 -13.67
CA ALA A 438 -6.23 21.37 -13.73
C ALA A 438 -6.42 20.74 -15.12
N MET A 439 -6.20 21.51 -16.20
CA MET A 439 -6.30 21.02 -17.57
C MET A 439 -5.19 20.03 -17.93
N PHE A 440 -3.96 20.27 -17.47
CA PHE A 440 -2.82 19.39 -17.72
C PHE A 440 -2.69 18.26 -16.68
N GLY A 441 -3.57 18.20 -15.67
CA GLY A 441 -3.47 17.24 -14.58
C GLY A 441 -2.16 17.38 -13.78
N ALA A 442 -1.62 18.60 -13.70
CA ALA A 442 -0.35 18.88 -13.04
C ALA A 442 -0.54 18.92 -11.51
N THR A 443 0.44 18.39 -10.79
CA THR A 443 0.45 18.39 -9.32
C THR A 443 0.94 19.73 -8.76
N LEU A 444 0.19 20.27 -7.81
CA LEU A 444 0.56 21.46 -7.05
C LEU A 444 1.37 21.04 -5.82
N THR A 445 2.62 21.49 -5.70
CA THR A 445 3.53 21.18 -4.58
C THR A 445 3.84 22.43 -3.74
N VAL A 446 4.52 22.30 -2.59
CA VAL A 446 4.98 23.47 -1.81
C VAL A 446 5.87 24.39 -2.66
N PRO A 447 6.91 23.88 -3.38
CA PRO A 447 7.61 24.69 -4.37
C PRO A 447 6.68 25.26 -5.44
N GLY A 448 5.71 24.48 -5.94
CA GLY A 448 4.69 24.97 -6.87
C GLY A 448 3.94 26.21 -6.37
N ILE A 449 3.53 26.25 -5.10
CA ILE A 449 2.92 27.42 -4.47
C ILE A 449 3.88 28.62 -4.47
N ALA A 450 5.16 28.40 -4.15
CA ALA A 450 6.17 29.46 -4.24
C ALA A 450 6.35 29.96 -5.69
N GLY A 451 6.29 29.07 -6.67
CA GLY A 451 6.27 29.40 -8.09
C GLY A 451 5.08 30.26 -8.50
N LEU A 452 3.88 29.95 -7.98
CA LEU A 452 2.67 30.74 -8.18
C LEU A 452 2.81 32.14 -7.56
N ILE A 453 3.34 32.24 -6.33
CA ILE A 453 3.58 33.53 -5.67
C ILE A 453 4.59 34.37 -6.46
N LEU A 454 5.69 33.77 -6.92
CA LEU A 454 6.68 34.42 -7.77
C LEU A 454 6.06 34.91 -9.08
N SER A 455 5.24 34.07 -9.71
CA SER A 455 4.63 34.38 -11.00
C SER A 455 3.54 35.46 -10.90
N VAL A 456 2.86 35.59 -9.75
CA VAL A 456 1.99 36.75 -9.45
C VAL A 456 2.78 38.06 -9.48
N GLY A 457 3.97 38.09 -8.88
CA GLY A 457 4.86 39.26 -8.92
C GLY A 457 5.25 39.64 -10.35
N MET A 458 5.68 38.65 -11.14
CA MET A 458 6.04 38.86 -12.55
C MET A 458 4.84 39.27 -13.42
N ALA A 459 3.63 38.75 -13.15
CA ALA A 459 2.43 39.13 -13.88
C ALA A 459 2.05 40.59 -13.65
N VAL A 460 2.34 41.12 -12.47
CA VAL A 460 2.13 42.54 -12.17
C VAL A 460 3.26 43.41 -12.74
N ASP A 461 4.50 42.95 -12.74
CA ASP A 461 5.65 43.64 -13.35
C ASP A 461 5.43 43.94 -14.84
N ALA A 462 4.88 42.99 -15.60
CA ALA A 462 4.52 43.21 -17.00
C ALA A 462 3.52 44.37 -17.17
N ASN A 463 2.58 44.55 -16.23
CA ASN A 463 1.66 45.69 -16.27
C ASN A 463 2.34 47.00 -15.89
N VAL A 464 3.30 46.98 -14.95
CA VAL A 464 4.11 48.15 -14.57
C VAL A 464 4.89 48.70 -15.76
N LEU A 465 5.60 47.83 -16.50
CA LEU A 465 6.35 48.21 -17.71
C LEU A 465 5.44 48.88 -18.74
N ILE A 466 4.23 48.35 -18.94
CA ILE A 466 3.24 48.94 -19.85
C ILE A 466 2.83 50.32 -19.34
N PHE A 467 2.57 50.47 -18.05
CA PHE A 467 2.07 51.73 -17.49
C PHE A 467 3.10 52.84 -17.50
N GLU A 468 4.35 52.55 -17.16
CA GLU A 468 5.44 53.51 -17.30
C GLU A 468 5.65 53.88 -18.77
N ARG A 469 5.61 52.92 -19.69
CA ARG A 469 5.72 53.23 -21.12
C ARG A 469 4.58 54.11 -21.63
N ILE A 470 3.34 53.89 -21.16
CA ILE A 470 2.21 54.76 -21.47
C ILE A 470 2.43 56.16 -20.90
N ARG A 471 2.92 56.27 -19.66
CA ARG A 471 3.21 57.56 -19.00
C ARG A 471 4.30 58.33 -19.76
N GLU A 472 5.37 57.67 -20.20
CA GLU A 472 6.41 58.25 -21.06
C GLU A 472 5.83 58.82 -22.38
N GLU A 473 4.95 58.09 -23.06
CA GLU A 473 4.34 58.57 -24.31
C GLU A 473 3.32 59.71 -24.08
N LEU A 474 2.65 59.74 -22.92
CA LEU A 474 1.78 60.85 -22.51
C LEU A 474 2.59 62.11 -22.20
N ASP A 475 3.72 61.97 -21.50
CA ASP A 475 4.63 63.07 -21.16
C ASP A 475 5.31 63.64 -22.43
N ALA A 476 5.51 62.79 -23.45
CA ALA A 476 5.92 63.22 -24.79
C ALA A 476 4.82 63.99 -25.57
N GLY A 477 3.64 64.18 -24.98
CA GLY A 477 2.54 64.98 -25.54
C GLY A 477 1.65 64.24 -26.54
N ARG A 478 1.72 62.90 -26.61
CA ARG A 478 0.82 62.14 -27.50
C ARG A 478 -0.62 62.16 -27.00
N ALA A 479 -1.57 62.08 -27.94
CA ALA A 479 -2.97 61.92 -27.60
C ALA A 479 -3.19 60.63 -26.80
N VAL A 480 -4.07 60.69 -25.81
CA VAL A 480 -4.33 59.62 -24.83
C VAL A 480 -4.47 58.22 -25.43
N ARG A 481 -5.28 58.09 -26.49
CA ARG A 481 -5.53 56.80 -27.14
C ARG A 481 -4.29 56.29 -27.90
N THR A 482 -3.56 57.19 -28.55
CA THR A 482 -2.33 56.88 -29.30
C THR A 482 -1.21 56.51 -28.34
N ALA A 483 -1.05 57.23 -27.23
CA ALA A 483 -0.08 56.91 -26.17
C ALA A 483 -0.31 55.50 -25.59
N VAL A 484 -1.57 55.10 -25.42
CA VAL A 484 -1.90 53.74 -24.97
C VAL A 484 -1.56 52.70 -26.05
N GLU A 485 -1.94 52.93 -27.31
CA GLU A 485 -1.62 52.02 -28.41
C GLU A 485 -0.10 51.83 -28.59
N ASP A 486 0.66 52.93 -28.54
CA ASP A 486 2.12 52.94 -28.66
C ASP A 486 2.79 52.35 -27.42
N GLY A 487 2.29 52.64 -26.21
CA GLY A 487 2.80 52.10 -24.96
C GLY A 487 2.74 50.58 -24.90
N PHE A 488 1.59 49.99 -25.28
CA PHE A 488 1.46 48.53 -25.41
C PHE A 488 2.35 47.95 -26.53
N GLY A 489 2.57 48.68 -27.63
CA GLY A 489 3.42 48.23 -28.73
C GLY A 489 4.90 48.21 -28.36
N ASN A 490 5.37 49.29 -27.73
CA ASN A 490 6.78 49.48 -27.37
C ASN A 490 7.19 48.64 -26.15
N ALA A 491 6.29 48.41 -25.20
CA ALA A 491 6.56 47.55 -24.04
C ALA A 491 6.62 46.05 -24.41
N LEU A 492 6.07 45.65 -25.57
CA LEU A 492 5.94 44.24 -25.95
C LEU A 492 7.29 43.52 -26.05
N SER A 493 8.32 44.16 -26.63
CA SER A 493 9.64 43.54 -26.78
C SER A 493 10.29 43.23 -25.43
N ALA A 494 10.25 44.17 -24.48
CA ALA A 494 10.79 43.99 -23.15
C ALA A 494 10.05 42.90 -22.37
N ILE A 495 8.71 42.83 -22.48
CA ILE A 495 7.90 41.81 -21.81
C ILE A 495 8.16 40.42 -22.40
N VAL A 496 8.28 40.31 -23.74
CA VAL A 496 8.62 39.04 -24.39
C VAL A 496 10.00 38.58 -23.94
N ASP A 497 10.99 39.47 -23.92
CA ASP A 497 12.38 39.13 -23.58
C ASP A 497 12.53 38.62 -22.13
N ALA A 498 11.93 39.35 -21.18
CA ALA A 498 11.90 38.96 -19.77
C ALA A 498 11.21 37.60 -19.58
N ASN A 499 10.01 37.41 -20.13
CA ASN A 499 9.26 36.16 -19.97
C ASN A 499 9.90 34.98 -20.70
N LEU A 500 10.48 35.20 -21.88
CA LEU A 500 11.13 34.13 -22.65
C LEU A 500 12.35 33.59 -21.92
N THR A 501 13.15 34.47 -21.30
CA THR A 501 14.33 34.08 -20.51
C THR A 501 13.92 33.23 -19.30
N THR A 502 12.87 33.63 -18.59
CA THR A 502 12.33 32.84 -17.47
C THR A 502 11.70 31.54 -17.94
N LEU A 503 11.01 31.53 -19.09
CA LEU A 503 10.40 30.32 -19.65
C LEU A 503 11.46 29.29 -20.06
N ILE A 504 12.58 29.72 -20.65
CA ILE A 504 13.71 28.83 -20.96
C ILE A 504 14.24 28.19 -19.67
N THR A 505 14.39 28.98 -18.61
CA THR A 505 14.82 28.47 -17.30
C THR A 505 13.83 27.43 -16.74
N ALA A 506 12.53 27.74 -16.81
CA ALA A 506 11.48 26.82 -16.39
C ALA A 506 11.49 25.52 -17.21
N LEU A 507 11.72 25.58 -18.52
CA LEU A 507 11.80 24.41 -19.39
C LEU A 507 13.00 23.52 -19.06
N ILE A 508 14.15 24.12 -18.75
CA ILE A 508 15.33 23.38 -18.28
C ILE A 508 15.01 22.67 -16.95
N LEU A 509 14.40 23.38 -15.99
CA LEU A 509 13.97 22.79 -14.73
C LEU A 509 12.92 21.68 -14.92
N PHE A 510 12.05 21.79 -15.92
CA PHE A 510 11.08 20.75 -16.23
C PHE A 510 11.73 19.49 -16.82
N GLN A 511 12.75 19.66 -17.67
CA GLN A 511 13.43 18.56 -18.34
C GLN A 511 14.37 17.78 -17.41
N PHE A 512 15.05 18.48 -16.49
CA PHE A 512 16.09 17.90 -15.62
C PHE A 512 15.70 17.83 -14.15
N GLY A 513 14.65 18.55 -13.72
CA GLY A 513 14.17 18.52 -12.35
C GLY A 513 13.36 17.25 -12.06
N THR A 514 13.48 16.75 -10.83
CA THR A 514 12.71 15.61 -10.31
C THR A 514 11.70 16.07 -9.26
N GLY A 515 10.61 15.29 -9.12
CA GLY A 515 9.58 15.48 -8.09
C GLY A 515 9.13 16.94 -7.92
N PRO A 516 9.35 17.58 -6.76
CA PRO A 516 8.87 18.94 -6.46
C PRO A 516 9.41 20.05 -7.38
N VAL A 517 10.65 19.92 -7.87
CA VAL A 517 11.28 20.92 -8.75
C VAL A 517 10.59 20.94 -10.11
N ARG A 518 10.15 19.77 -10.60
CA ARG A 518 9.37 19.65 -11.83
C ARG A 518 7.99 20.30 -11.68
N GLY A 519 7.33 20.11 -10.53
CA GLY A 519 6.06 20.79 -10.21
C GLY A 519 6.17 22.31 -10.17
N PHE A 520 7.26 22.83 -9.58
CA PHE A 520 7.61 24.26 -9.64
C PHE A 520 7.76 24.76 -11.08
N ALA A 521 8.50 24.02 -11.90
CA ALA A 521 8.75 24.38 -13.30
C ALA A 521 7.46 24.44 -14.14
N VAL A 522 6.53 23.49 -13.95
CA VAL A 522 5.22 23.49 -14.62
C VAL A 522 4.39 24.70 -14.20
N THR A 523 4.31 24.97 -12.90
CA THR A 523 3.54 26.10 -12.37
C THR A 523 4.09 27.43 -12.88
N LEU A 524 5.42 27.57 -12.89
CA LEU A 524 6.11 28.74 -13.40
C LEU A 524 5.87 28.93 -14.91
N SER A 525 5.95 27.86 -15.71
CA SER A 525 5.74 27.91 -17.17
C SER A 525 4.31 28.33 -17.52
N ILE A 526 3.30 27.71 -16.89
CA ILE A 526 1.89 28.08 -17.06
C ILE A 526 1.67 29.52 -16.58
N GLY A 527 2.27 29.89 -15.45
CA GLY A 527 2.28 31.25 -14.91
C GLY A 527 2.80 32.28 -15.92
N ILE A 528 3.93 32.03 -16.57
CA ILE A 528 4.52 32.95 -17.56
C ILE A 528 3.62 33.09 -18.79
N LEU A 529 3.08 31.99 -19.31
CA LEU A 529 2.19 32.03 -20.47
C LEU A 529 0.88 32.77 -20.15
N ALA A 530 0.31 32.52 -18.97
CA ALA A 530 -0.88 33.22 -18.49
C ALA A 530 -0.60 34.70 -18.24
N SER A 531 0.57 35.06 -17.69
CA SER A 531 0.94 36.47 -17.44
C SER A 531 1.07 37.23 -18.76
N PHE A 532 1.71 36.62 -19.76
CA PHE A 532 1.88 37.20 -21.08
C PHE A 532 0.53 37.47 -21.76
N PHE A 533 -0.37 36.49 -21.73
CA PHE A 533 -1.72 36.63 -22.26
C PHE A 533 -2.52 37.71 -21.52
N THR A 534 -2.46 37.72 -20.18
CA THR A 534 -3.22 38.69 -19.38
C THR A 534 -2.71 40.11 -19.57
N ALA A 535 -1.40 40.35 -19.54
CA ALA A 535 -0.83 41.67 -19.77
C ALA A 535 -1.15 42.22 -21.17
N LEU A 536 -0.90 41.44 -22.23
CA LEU A 536 -1.02 41.95 -23.61
C LEU A 536 -2.45 41.93 -24.16
N TYR A 537 -3.30 41.00 -23.70
CA TYR A 537 -4.65 40.85 -24.22
C TYR A 537 -5.72 41.33 -23.23
N VAL A 538 -5.68 40.90 -21.97
CA VAL A 538 -6.73 41.20 -20.98
C VAL A 538 -6.62 42.63 -20.49
N THR A 539 -5.46 43.05 -19.95
CA THR A 539 -5.22 44.43 -19.49
C THR A 539 -5.45 45.41 -20.62
N ARG A 540 -4.93 45.13 -21.82
CA ARG A 540 -5.16 45.93 -23.02
C ARG A 540 -6.66 46.08 -23.32
N SER A 541 -7.44 45.00 -23.27
CA SER A 541 -8.88 45.04 -23.53
C SER A 541 -9.65 45.85 -22.48
N PHE A 542 -9.27 45.74 -21.21
CA PHE A 542 -9.83 46.53 -20.12
C PHE A 542 -9.52 48.02 -20.27
N PHE A 543 -8.30 48.37 -20.67
CA PHE A 543 -7.93 49.75 -20.99
C PHE A 543 -8.75 50.34 -22.13
N PHE A 544 -8.89 49.64 -23.26
CA PHE A 544 -9.70 50.15 -24.37
C PHE A 544 -11.19 50.25 -24.01
N MET A 545 -11.70 49.35 -23.15
CA MET A 545 -13.07 49.44 -22.63
C MET A 545 -13.27 50.69 -21.75
N TYR A 546 -12.30 51.01 -20.91
CA TYR A 546 -12.33 52.21 -20.09
C TYR A 546 -12.24 53.48 -20.96
N LEU A 547 -11.35 53.49 -21.95
CA LEU A 547 -11.17 54.61 -22.88
C LEU A 547 -12.38 54.85 -23.79
N SER A 548 -13.09 53.80 -24.19
CA SER A 548 -14.29 53.94 -25.04
C SER A 548 -15.48 54.57 -24.31
N ARG A 549 -15.43 54.69 -22.98
CA ARG A 549 -16.41 55.44 -22.17
C ARG A 549 -15.99 56.89 -21.88
N LYS A 550 -14.75 57.29 -22.18
CA LYS A 550 -14.23 58.66 -21.95
C LYS A 550 -14.11 59.47 -23.25
N ARG A 551 -14.15 60.80 -23.16
CA ARG A 551 -13.87 61.68 -24.30
C ARG A 551 -12.36 61.74 -24.53
N ALA A 552 -11.94 61.95 -25.79
CA ALA A 552 -10.53 61.89 -26.21
C ALA A 552 -9.58 62.87 -25.49
N THR A 553 -10.13 63.88 -24.80
CA THR A 553 -9.41 64.94 -24.09
C THR A 553 -9.33 64.72 -22.57
N ASP A 554 -10.00 63.69 -22.02
CA ASP A 554 -10.01 63.47 -20.58
C ASP A 554 -8.68 62.84 -20.12
N PRO A 555 -8.05 63.35 -19.04
CA PRO A 555 -6.84 62.74 -18.51
C PRO A 555 -7.11 61.30 -18.04
N ILE A 556 -6.18 60.40 -18.31
CA ILE A 556 -6.13 59.08 -17.68
C ILE A 556 -5.47 59.26 -16.31
N SER A 557 -6.06 58.68 -15.27
CA SER A 557 -5.33 58.49 -14.02
C SER A 557 -4.48 57.22 -14.15
N ILE A 558 -3.21 57.41 -14.52
CA ILE A 558 -2.19 56.36 -14.54
C ILE A 558 -1.02 56.79 -13.67
#